data_AF-Q1M6U3-F1
#
_entry.id   AF-Q1M6U3-F1
#
_cell.length_a   1.000
_cell.length_b   1.000
_cell.length_c   1.000
_cell.angle_alpha   90.00
_cell.angle_beta   90.00
_cell.angle_gamma   90.00
#
_symmetry.space_group_name_H-M   'P 1'
#
loop_
_entity.id
_entity.type
_entity.pdbx_description
1 polymer ?
#
loop_
_entity_poly.entity_id
_entity_poly.type
_entity_poly.pdbx_seq_one_letter_code
_entity_poly.pdbx_strand_id
1 'polypeptide(L)'
;MRTIASLDHQSRWSVLRRLGNSTIAKATIAVPLVGYLLLFNGEIVKFLSLHTDFCRPASCGPSLRLLLLYLGCCLIAVGAALYGLKCPALIKKYDSAAAFFEAEKVYFCQPRNLDYLLKLIKLGTEAEPLARNSSNFNYDGEGRNVDPNSLADPMGELYRLLNVSHPEIRLIALISYCVGILILLVPTAMTFVEVIVAFDWGRTAL
;
A
#
# COMPACT_ATOMS: atom_id res chain seq x y z
N MET A 1 12.39 2.76 -21.72
CA MET A 1 12.94 3.29 -20.44
C MET A 1 11.94 4.13 -19.63
N ARG A 2 11.16 5.05 -20.24
CA ARG A 2 10.25 5.96 -19.49
C ARG A 2 9.15 5.25 -18.68
N THR A 3 8.59 4.15 -19.19
CA THR A 3 7.55 3.36 -18.50
C THR A 3 8.07 2.62 -17.27
N ILE A 4 9.26 2.01 -17.37
CA ILE A 4 9.91 1.29 -16.26
C ILE A 4 10.23 2.26 -15.12
N ALA A 5 10.76 3.45 -15.45
CA ALA A 5 11.04 4.49 -14.44
C ALA A 5 9.76 4.99 -13.75
N SER A 6 8.65 5.09 -14.48
CA SER A 6 7.35 5.46 -13.90
C SER A 6 6.81 4.39 -12.95
N LEU A 7 6.93 3.11 -13.33
CA LEU A 7 6.51 1.97 -12.49
C LEU A 7 7.36 1.85 -11.22
N ASP A 8 8.68 2.04 -11.32
CA ASP A 8 9.55 2.08 -10.15
C ASP A 8 9.11 3.18 -9.18
N HIS A 9 8.88 4.40 -9.70
CA HIS A 9 8.44 5.52 -8.86
C HIS A 9 7.10 5.25 -8.17
N GLN A 10 6.11 4.71 -8.89
CA GLN A 10 4.78 4.41 -8.35
C GLN A 10 4.78 3.28 -7.32
N SER A 11 5.71 2.32 -7.46
CA SER A 11 5.82 1.18 -6.54
C SER A 11 6.60 1.49 -5.26
N ARG A 12 7.19 2.68 -5.10
CA ARG A 12 7.92 3.08 -3.89
C ARG A 12 7.05 2.95 -2.64
N TRP A 13 7.65 2.51 -1.54
CA TRP A 13 6.95 2.32 -0.28
C TRP A 13 6.28 3.60 0.22
N SER A 14 6.88 4.77 0.01
CA SER A 14 6.34 6.08 0.38
C SER A 14 5.08 6.46 -0.41
N VAL A 15 4.96 5.99 -1.66
CA VAL A 15 3.75 6.18 -2.48
C VAL A 15 2.67 5.20 -2.01
N LEU A 16 3.03 3.90 -1.88
CA LEU A 16 2.13 2.86 -1.38
C LEU A 16 1.61 3.14 0.04
N ARG A 17 2.37 3.88 0.87
CA ARG A 17 1.99 4.30 2.22
C ARG A 17 0.64 5.00 2.26
N ARG A 18 0.31 5.81 1.25
CA ARG A 18 -0.95 6.57 1.22
C ARG A 18 -2.16 5.63 1.33
N LEU A 19 -2.07 4.47 0.69
CA LEU A 19 -3.09 3.43 0.76
C LEU A 19 -2.84 2.51 1.97
N GLY A 20 -1.68 1.89 2.06
CA GLY A 20 -1.40 0.81 3.01
C GLY A 20 -1.31 1.22 4.47
N ASN A 21 -1.02 2.50 4.78
CA ASN A 21 -0.98 2.97 6.16
C ASN A 21 -2.34 3.50 6.67
N SER A 22 -3.35 3.60 5.80
CA SER A 22 -4.69 4.02 6.18
C SER A 22 -5.38 2.99 7.09
N THR A 23 -6.18 3.44 8.04
CA THR A 23 -6.95 2.56 8.94
C THR A 23 -7.91 1.68 8.16
N ILE A 24 -8.48 2.20 7.08
CA ILE A 24 -9.39 1.47 6.18
C ILE A 24 -8.65 0.30 5.52
N ALA A 25 -7.48 0.53 4.92
CA ALA A 25 -6.71 -0.55 4.30
C ALA A 25 -6.30 -1.62 5.33
N LYS A 26 -5.91 -1.23 6.55
CA LYS A 26 -5.61 -2.18 7.61
C LYS A 26 -6.82 -3.02 8.01
N ALA A 27 -8.01 -2.41 8.10
CA ALA A 27 -9.25 -3.13 8.36
C ALA A 27 -9.60 -4.11 7.22
N THR A 28 -9.26 -3.79 5.96
CA THR A 28 -9.52 -4.69 4.83
C THR A 28 -8.78 -6.03 4.92
N ILE A 29 -7.72 -6.14 5.72
CA ILE A 29 -6.99 -7.40 5.94
C ILE A 29 -7.91 -8.50 6.52
N ALA A 30 -8.94 -8.13 7.29
CA ALA A 30 -9.92 -9.08 7.83
C ALA A 30 -11.00 -9.49 6.80
N VAL A 31 -11.15 -8.76 5.69
CA VAL A 31 -12.23 -8.97 4.72
C VAL A 31 -12.19 -10.35 4.05
N PRO A 32 -11.04 -10.94 3.67
CA PRO A 32 -11.02 -12.30 3.12
C PRO A 32 -11.64 -13.32 4.08
N LEU A 33 -11.34 -13.20 5.39
CA LEU A 33 -11.85 -14.13 6.40
C LEU A 33 -13.36 -13.93 6.62
N VAL A 34 -13.78 -12.68 6.83
CA VAL A 34 -15.20 -12.35 7.04
C VAL A 34 -16.02 -12.63 5.80
N GLY A 35 -15.52 -12.26 4.62
CA GLY A 35 -16.18 -12.48 3.34
C GLY A 35 -16.30 -13.96 2.98
N TYR A 36 -15.29 -14.79 3.29
CA TYR A 36 -15.40 -16.23 3.15
C TYR A 36 -16.51 -16.80 4.05
N LEU A 37 -16.54 -16.39 5.32
CA LEU A 37 -17.59 -16.80 6.25
C LEU A 37 -18.98 -16.36 5.76
N LEU A 38 -19.11 -15.15 5.20
CA LEU A 38 -20.39 -14.66 4.67
C LEU A 38 -20.84 -15.40 3.40
N LEU A 39 -19.91 -15.66 2.46
CA LEU A 39 -20.22 -16.26 1.16
C LEU A 39 -20.48 -17.76 1.24
N PHE A 40 -19.80 -18.47 2.14
CA PHE A 40 -19.80 -19.93 2.18
C PHE A 40 -20.53 -20.53 3.39
N ASN A 41 -21.05 -19.70 4.30
CA ASN A 41 -21.92 -20.17 5.36
C ASN A 41 -23.36 -20.28 4.84
N GLY A 42 -23.86 -21.51 4.71
CA GLY A 42 -25.20 -21.78 4.21
C GLY A 42 -26.34 -21.14 5.03
N GLU A 43 -26.15 -20.91 6.33
CA GLU A 43 -27.16 -20.24 7.17
C GLU A 43 -27.18 -18.73 6.95
N ILE A 44 -26.01 -18.11 6.76
CA ILE A 44 -25.92 -16.68 6.44
C ILE A 44 -26.47 -16.40 5.04
N VAL A 45 -26.19 -17.28 4.07
CA VAL A 45 -26.74 -17.16 2.72
C VAL A 45 -28.27 -17.24 2.73
N LYS A 46 -28.87 -18.12 3.56
CA LYS A 46 -30.33 -18.17 3.75
C LYS A 46 -30.86 -16.84 4.32
N PHE A 47 -30.20 -16.26 5.32
CA PHE A 47 -30.58 -14.96 5.87
C PHE A 47 -30.46 -13.82 4.85
N LEU A 48 -29.39 -13.81 4.04
CA LEU A 48 -29.19 -12.83 2.97
C LEU A 48 -30.17 -13.02 1.81
N SER A 49 -30.57 -14.26 1.52
CA SER A 49 -31.56 -14.58 0.49
C SER A 49 -32.98 -14.08 0.80
N LEU A 50 -33.22 -13.67 2.06
CA LEU A 50 -34.47 -13.03 2.45
C LEU A 50 -34.65 -11.64 1.81
N HIS A 51 -33.56 -10.99 1.39
CA HIS A 51 -33.61 -9.84 0.49
C HIS A 51 -33.64 -10.34 -0.97
N THR A 52 -34.84 -10.34 -1.54
CA THR A 52 -35.18 -10.82 -2.89
C THR A 52 -34.37 -10.18 -4.02
N ASP A 53 -33.72 -9.04 -3.79
CA ASP A 53 -32.90 -8.35 -4.79
C ASP A 53 -31.59 -9.11 -5.12
N PHE A 54 -31.16 -10.03 -4.25
CA PHE A 54 -29.91 -10.77 -4.44
C PHE A 54 -30.07 -12.16 -5.09
N CYS A 55 -31.30 -12.70 -5.18
CA CYS A 55 -31.59 -13.98 -5.85
C CYS A 55 -32.56 -13.79 -7.03
N ARG A 56 -32.08 -14.01 -8.27
CA ARG A 56 -32.94 -14.18 -9.45
C ARG A 56 -33.39 -15.66 -9.58
N PRO A 57 -34.57 -15.96 -10.16
CA PRO A 57 -35.39 -17.12 -9.78
C PRO A 57 -34.96 -18.52 -10.28
N ALA A 58 -33.73 -18.77 -10.74
CA ALA A 58 -33.36 -20.08 -11.30
C ALA A 58 -32.19 -20.81 -10.61
N SER A 59 -31.33 -20.10 -9.87
CA SER A 59 -30.26 -20.71 -9.06
C SER A 59 -29.72 -19.69 -8.06
N CYS A 60 -29.96 -19.87 -6.76
CA CYS A 60 -29.37 -19.02 -5.71
C CYS A 60 -27.86 -19.35 -5.55
N GLY A 61 -27.07 -18.96 -6.54
CA GLY A 61 -25.62 -18.79 -6.40
C GLY A 61 -25.30 -17.36 -5.94
N PRO A 62 -24.09 -17.11 -5.40
CA PRO A 62 -23.67 -15.76 -5.05
C PRO A 62 -23.72 -14.85 -6.29
N SER A 63 -24.29 -13.66 -6.14
CA SER A 63 -24.39 -12.72 -7.27
C SER A 63 -22.99 -12.35 -7.78
N LEU A 64 -22.83 -12.24 -9.10
CA LEU A 64 -21.55 -11.83 -9.72
C LEU A 64 -21.00 -10.54 -9.09
N ARG A 65 -21.91 -9.62 -8.75
CA ARG A 65 -21.58 -8.35 -8.08
C ARG A 65 -20.93 -8.57 -6.71
N LEU A 66 -21.48 -9.46 -5.90
CA LEU A 66 -20.92 -9.80 -4.59
C LEU A 66 -19.57 -10.49 -4.72
N LEU A 67 -19.42 -11.38 -5.73
CA LEU A 67 -18.16 -12.05 -6.02
C LEU A 67 -17.06 -11.05 -6.45
N LEU A 68 -17.38 -10.10 -7.33
CA LEU A 68 -16.46 -9.04 -7.73
C LEU A 68 -16.06 -8.16 -6.54
N LEU A 69 -17.02 -7.78 -5.70
CA LEU A 69 -16.73 -7.00 -4.49
C LEU A 69 -15.79 -7.77 -3.55
N TYR A 70 -16.07 -9.05 -3.30
CA TYR A 70 -15.22 -9.90 -2.48
C TYR A 70 -13.80 -10.04 -3.07
N LEU A 71 -13.69 -10.35 -4.37
CA LEU A 71 -12.39 -10.51 -5.04
C LEU A 71 -11.58 -9.20 -5.01
N GLY A 72 -12.21 -8.07 -5.30
CA GLY A 72 -11.56 -6.76 -5.27
C GLY A 72 -11.05 -6.41 -3.87
N CYS A 73 -11.87 -6.64 -2.84
CA CYS A 73 -11.47 -6.46 -1.44
C CYS A 73 -10.33 -7.40 -1.03
N CYS A 74 -10.36 -8.67 -1.48
CA CYS A 74 -9.29 -9.63 -1.20
C CYS A 74 -7.94 -9.19 -1.80
N LEU A 75 -7.94 -8.65 -3.02
CA LEU A 75 -6.72 -8.14 -3.64
C LEU A 75 -6.17 -6.91 -2.90
N ILE A 76 -7.05 -5.99 -2.50
CA ILE A 76 -6.64 -4.83 -1.66
C ILE A 76 -6.08 -5.31 -0.32
N ALA A 77 -6.72 -6.30 0.32
CA ALA A 77 -6.27 -6.90 1.57
C ALA A 77 -4.86 -7.52 1.43
N VAL A 78 -4.59 -8.23 0.33
CA VAL A 78 -3.25 -8.76 0.03
C VAL A 78 -2.24 -7.63 -0.13
N GLY A 79 -2.56 -6.57 -0.87
CA GLY A 79 -1.71 -5.39 -1.00
C GLY A 79 -1.40 -4.73 0.36
N ALA A 80 -2.43 -4.60 1.22
CA ALA A 80 -2.32 -4.06 2.57
C ALA A 80 -1.47 -4.94 3.50
N ALA A 81 -1.65 -6.25 3.43
CA ALA A 81 -0.86 -7.21 4.19
C ALA A 81 0.62 -7.20 3.75
N LEU A 82 0.90 -7.22 2.44
CA LEU A 82 2.26 -7.15 1.93
C LEU A 82 2.97 -5.85 2.35
N TYR A 83 2.27 -4.72 2.24
CA TYR A 83 2.75 -3.44 2.76
C TYR A 83 3.00 -3.51 4.28
N GLY A 84 2.03 -4.01 5.04
CA GLY A 84 2.12 -4.14 6.50
C GLY A 84 3.27 -5.02 6.97
N LEU A 85 3.59 -6.10 6.25
CA LEU A 85 4.61 -7.07 6.64
C LEU A 85 6.01 -6.70 6.15
N LYS A 86 6.14 -6.11 4.96
CA LYS A 86 7.44 -5.91 4.30
C LYS A 86 7.91 -4.45 4.23
N CYS A 87 7.01 -3.47 4.36
CA CYS A 87 7.45 -2.07 4.37
C CYS A 87 8.26 -1.76 5.65
N PRO A 88 9.46 -1.16 5.54
CA PRO A 88 10.28 -0.81 6.70
C PRO A 88 9.55 0.12 7.68
N ALA A 89 9.74 -0.09 8.97
CA ALA A 89 9.11 0.72 10.02
C ALA A 89 9.40 2.22 9.87
N LEU A 90 10.61 2.57 9.40
CA LEU A 90 11.03 3.94 9.18
C LEU A 90 10.15 4.65 8.13
N ILE A 91 9.84 3.98 7.02
CA ILE A 91 8.95 4.49 5.95
C ILE A 91 7.48 4.47 6.39
N LYS A 92 7.09 3.65 7.37
CA LYS A 92 5.75 3.67 7.99
C LYS A 92 5.58 4.79 9.03
N LYS A 93 6.68 5.21 9.67
CA LYS A 93 6.71 6.29 10.65
C LYS A 93 6.76 7.64 9.94
N TYR A 94 7.75 7.86 9.08
CA TYR A 94 8.00 9.14 8.39
C TYR A 94 7.48 9.14 6.95
N ASP A 95 6.81 10.22 6.54
CA ASP A 95 6.21 10.37 5.21
C ASP A 95 7.23 10.77 4.12
N SER A 96 8.32 11.40 4.54
CA SER A 96 9.37 11.97 3.69
C SER A 96 10.73 11.89 4.36
N ALA A 97 11.79 11.99 3.55
CA ALA A 97 13.17 12.06 4.04
C ALA A 97 13.40 13.29 4.92
N ALA A 98 12.80 14.43 4.58
CA ALA A 98 12.86 15.65 5.38
C ALA A 98 12.22 15.48 6.76
N ALA A 99 11.04 14.83 6.84
CA ALA A 99 10.40 14.54 8.12
C ALA A 99 11.22 13.58 8.98
N PHE A 100 11.87 12.59 8.36
CA PHE A 100 12.80 11.70 9.05
C PHE A 100 14.02 12.45 9.58
N PHE A 101 14.65 13.30 8.75
CA PHE A 101 15.79 14.12 9.13
C PHE A 101 15.46 15.04 10.31
N GLU A 102 14.42 15.84 10.19
CA GLU A 102 14.04 16.79 11.24
C GLU A 102 13.72 16.10 12.58
N ALA A 103 13.08 14.93 12.53
CA ALA A 103 12.71 14.19 13.74
C ALA A 103 13.89 13.49 14.42
N GLU A 104 14.88 12.98 13.67
CA GLU A 104 15.89 12.05 14.20
C GLU A 104 17.33 12.61 14.11
N LYS A 105 17.59 13.77 13.51
CA LYS A 105 18.95 14.32 13.34
C LYS A 105 19.75 14.42 14.65
N VAL A 106 19.09 14.80 15.75
CA VAL A 106 19.73 14.91 17.08
C VAL A 106 20.18 13.54 17.60
N TYR A 107 19.43 12.48 17.33
CA TYR A 107 19.79 11.12 17.72
C TYR A 107 21.05 10.65 16.99
N PHE A 108 21.15 10.96 15.69
CA PHE A 108 22.28 10.56 14.84
C PHE A 108 23.53 11.44 14.98
N CYS A 109 23.46 12.59 15.67
CA CYS A 109 24.66 13.36 16.02
C CYS A 109 25.61 12.62 16.99
N GLN A 110 25.12 11.58 17.67
CA GLN A 110 25.97 10.75 18.52
C GLN A 110 26.85 9.82 17.67
N PRO A 111 28.18 9.78 17.86
CA PRO A 111 29.09 9.00 17.02
C PRO A 111 28.68 7.52 16.85
N ARG A 112 28.20 6.87 17.91
CA ARG A 112 27.74 5.48 17.86
C ARG A 112 26.51 5.28 16.96
N ASN A 113 25.57 6.22 16.97
CA ASN A 113 24.37 6.14 16.16
C ASN A 113 24.67 6.47 14.70
N LEU A 114 25.63 7.37 14.48
CA LEU A 114 26.16 7.66 13.16
C LEU A 114 26.86 6.45 12.54
N ASP A 115 27.75 5.77 13.27
CA ASP A 115 28.38 4.54 12.81
C ASP A 115 27.32 3.48 12.42
N TYR A 116 26.25 3.39 13.21
CA TYR A 116 25.12 2.53 12.91
C TYR A 116 24.39 2.94 11.63
N LEU A 117 24.11 4.23 11.43
CA LEU A 117 23.51 4.78 10.22
C LEU A 117 24.37 4.46 8.99
N LEU A 118 25.68 4.74 9.04
CA LEU A 118 26.61 4.47 7.95
C LEU A 118 26.69 2.98 7.63
N LYS A 119 26.70 2.12 8.66
CA LYS A 119 26.65 0.66 8.48
C LYS A 119 25.36 0.21 7.80
N LEU A 120 24.21 0.77 8.16
CA LEU A 120 22.93 0.47 7.49
C LEU A 120 22.92 0.89 6.03
N ILE A 121 23.45 2.08 5.72
CA ILE A 121 23.59 2.57 4.34
C ILE A 121 24.46 1.60 3.55
N LYS A 122 25.65 1.25 4.08
CA LYS A 122 26.56 0.30 3.42
C LYS A 122 25.89 -1.04 3.12
N LEU A 123 25.21 -1.62 4.11
CA LEU A 123 24.48 -2.89 3.94
C LEU A 123 23.35 -2.78 2.90
N GLY A 124 22.60 -1.67 2.91
CA GLY A 124 21.52 -1.44 1.95
C GLY A 124 22.02 -1.26 0.52
N THR A 125 23.11 -0.51 0.34
CA THR A 125 23.73 -0.29 -0.98
C THR A 125 24.33 -1.56 -1.56
N GLU A 126 24.90 -2.45 -0.72
CA GLU A 126 25.39 -3.76 -1.14
C GLU A 126 24.26 -4.71 -1.56
N ALA A 127 23.10 -4.63 -0.88
CA ALA A 127 21.96 -5.52 -1.13
C ALA A 127 21.13 -5.14 -2.38
N GLU A 128 21.06 -3.86 -2.75
CA GLU A 128 20.19 -3.39 -3.82
C GLU A 128 21.00 -2.80 -5.00
N PRO A 129 21.10 -3.47 -6.17
CA PRO A 129 21.90 -3.00 -7.29
C PRO A 129 21.41 -1.66 -7.88
N LEU A 130 20.12 -1.34 -7.73
CA LEU A 130 19.54 -0.05 -8.11
C LEU A 130 20.01 1.10 -7.21
N ALA A 131 20.53 0.79 -6.03
CA ALA A 131 21.11 1.77 -5.12
C ALA A 131 22.57 2.09 -5.44
N ARG A 132 23.27 1.27 -6.23
CA ARG A 132 24.72 1.33 -6.47
C ARG A 132 25.22 2.63 -7.14
N ASN A 133 24.31 3.39 -7.76
CA ASN A 133 24.60 4.72 -8.29
C ASN A 133 24.49 5.85 -7.24
N SER A 134 24.34 5.52 -5.96
CA SER A 134 24.48 6.51 -4.89
C SER A 134 25.88 7.11 -4.95
N SER A 135 25.98 8.42 -5.04
CA SER A 135 27.24 9.15 -4.88
C SER A 135 27.96 8.60 -3.65
N ASN A 136 29.25 8.24 -3.79
CA ASN A 136 30.07 7.90 -2.63
C ASN A 136 30.04 9.09 -1.68
N PHE A 137 29.21 9.01 -0.64
CA PHE A 137 29.14 10.02 0.40
C PHE A 137 30.44 9.90 1.19
N ASN A 138 31.39 10.79 0.88
CA ASN A 138 32.62 10.89 1.64
C ASN A 138 32.32 11.68 2.91
N TYR A 139 31.94 10.96 3.95
CA TYR A 139 31.71 11.54 5.27
C TYR A 139 33.02 11.54 6.04
N ASP A 140 33.71 12.68 6.07
CA ASP A 140 35.03 12.86 6.71
C ASP A 140 34.94 13.08 8.24
N GLY A 141 33.89 12.59 8.90
CA GLY A 141 33.57 12.92 10.29
C GLY A 141 34.45 12.23 11.34
N GLU A 142 35.76 12.49 11.31
CA GLU A 142 36.70 12.20 12.40
C GLU A 142 36.52 13.13 13.63
N GLY A 143 35.53 14.03 13.63
CA GLY A 143 35.26 14.97 14.72
C GLY A 143 34.32 14.43 15.80
N ARG A 144 34.62 14.70 17.09
CA ARG A 144 33.73 14.40 18.24
C ARG A 144 32.38 15.14 18.20
N ASN A 145 32.24 16.18 17.38
CA ASN A 145 31.02 16.95 17.22
C ASN A 145 30.60 16.92 15.75
N VAL A 146 29.54 16.19 15.46
CA VAL A 146 28.92 16.09 14.14
C VAL A 146 27.95 17.24 13.96
N ASP A 147 28.15 18.07 12.94
CA ASP A 147 27.17 19.10 12.56
C ASP A 147 25.85 18.40 12.15
N PRO A 148 24.71 18.67 12.82
CA PRO A 148 23.43 18.08 12.46
C PRO A 148 23.05 18.29 11.00
N ASN A 149 23.45 19.41 10.38
CA ASN A 149 23.11 19.70 8.99
C ASN A 149 23.87 18.82 8.00
N SER A 150 25.07 18.35 8.38
CA SER A 150 25.85 17.39 7.57
C SER A 150 25.20 16.01 7.48
N LEU A 151 24.21 15.71 8.34
CA LEU A 151 23.50 14.44 8.35
C LEU A 151 22.33 14.36 7.36
N ALA A 152 21.95 15.47 6.72
CA ALA A 152 20.82 15.50 5.79
C ALA A 152 20.99 14.50 4.65
N ASP A 153 22.20 14.47 4.10
CA ASP A 153 22.60 13.59 3.00
C ASP A 153 22.58 12.09 3.39
N PRO A 154 23.32 11.61 4.41
CA PRO A 154 23.30 10.20 4.77
C PRO A 154 21.92 9.74 5.27
N MET A 155 21.19 10.57 6.01
CA MET A 155 19.83 10.22 6.44
C MET A 155 18.86 10.15 5.26
N GLY A 156 18.96 11.07 4.30
CA GLY A 156 18.20 11.04 3.07
C GLY A 156 18.50 9.78 2.24
N GLU A 157 19.76 9.38 2.18
CA GLU A 157 20.19 8.18 1.48
C GLU A 157 19.66 6.89 2.13
N LEU A 158 19.74 6.77 3.46
CA LEU A 158 19.11 5.66 4.17
C LEU A 158 17.61 5.60 3.88
N TYR A 159 16.92 6.75 3.92
CA TYR A 159 15.50 6.81 3.60
C TYR A 159 15.23 6.33 2.17
N ARG A 160 16.05 6.77 1.20
CA ARG A 160 15.95 6.37 -0.20
C ARG A 160 16.13 4.85 -0.36
N LEU A 161 17.17 4.28 0.25
CA LEU A 161 17.45 2.83 0.25
C LEU A 161 16.27 2.03 0.80
N LEU A 162 15.76 2.42 1.96
CA LEU A 162 14.60 1.77 2.57
C LEU A 162 13.32 1.94 1.76
N ASN A 163 13.18 3.04 1.02
CA ASN A 163 12.02 3.29 0.18
C ASN A 163 11.99 2.42 -1.09
N VAL A 164 13.16 1.99 -1.56
CA VAL A 164 13.33 1.11 -2.74
C VAL A 164 13.61 -0.35 -2.39
N SER A 165 13.61 -0.72 -1.12
CA SER A 165 13.84 -2.11 -0.72
C SER A 165 12.75 -3.05 -1.24
N HIS A 166 13.10 -4.32 -1.47
CA HIS A 166 12.16 -5.39 -1.84
C HIS A 166 11.31 -5.06 -3.10
N PRO A 167 11.95 -4.83 -4.27
CA PRO A 167 11.27 -4.40 -5.50
C PRO A 167 10.13 -5.33 -5.93
N GLU A 168 10.32 -6.64 -5.80
CA GLU A 168 9.31 -7.64 -6.18
C GLU A 168 8.03 -7.49 -5.35
N ILE A 169 8.18 -7.37 -4.02
CA ILE A 169 7.03 -7.24 -3.12
C ILE A 169 6.32 -5.89 -3.35
N ARG A 170 7.08 -4.82 -3.56
CA ARG A 170 6.53 -3.49 -3.90
C ARG A 170 5.65 -3.56 -5.15
N LEU A 171 6.14 -4.23 -6.19
CA LEU A 171 5.42 -4.38 -7.44
C LEU A 171 4.15 -5.22 -7.25
N ILE A 172 4.22 -6.35 -6.54
CA ILE A 172 3.07 -7.20 -6.26
C ILE A 172 2.01 -6.43 -5.44
N ALA A 173 2.43 -5.66 -4.44
CA ALA A 173 1.52 -4.84 -3.65
C ALA A 173 0.82 -3.77 -4.51
N LEU A 174 1.58 -3.07 -5.37
CA LEU A 174 1.03 -2.08 -6.30
C LEU A 174 -0.01 -2.71 -7.25
N ILE A 175 0.35 -3.83 -7.89
CA ILE A 175 -0.56 -4.55 -8.81
C ILE A 175 -1.83 -4.98 -8.06
N SER A 176 -1.68 -5.53 -6.85
CA SER A 176 -2.82 -5.98 -6.04
C SER A 176 -3.78 -4.83 -5.72
N TYR A 177 -3.26 -3.64 -5.33
CA TYR A 177 -4.10 -2.45 -5.15
C TYR A 177 -4.78 -2.00 -6.44
N CYS A 178 -4.03 -1.88 -7.53
CA CYS A 178 -4.58 -1.40 -8.80
C CYS A 178 -5.68 -2.32 -9.33
N VAL A 179 -5.41 -3.63 -9.41
CA VAL A 179 -6.37 -4.64 -9.87
C VAL A 179 -7.57 -4.70 -8.93
N GLY A 180 -7.35 -4.67 -7.61
CA GLY A 180 -8.43 -4.67 -6.63
C GLY A 180 -9.35 -3.47 -6.77
N ILE A 181 -8.80 -2.26 -6.93
CA ILE A 181 -9.59 -1.02 -7.15
C ILE A 181 -10.37 -1.11 -8.47
N LEU A 182 -9.73 -1.56 -9.55
CA LEU A 182 -10.41 -1.71 -10.85
C LEU A 182 -11.58 -2.69 -10.77
N ILE A 183 -11.42 -3.81 -10.07
CA ILE A 183 -12.50 -4.78 -9.86
C ILE A 183 -13.64 -4.18 -9.03
N LEU A 184 -13.34 -3.39 -7.98
CA LEU A 184 -14.36 -2.73 -7.16
C LEU A 184 -15.12 -1.61 -7.90
N LEU A 185 -14.52 -1.00 -8.91
CA LEU A 185 -15.18 0.02 -9.72
C LEU A 185 -16.32 -0.56 -10.56
N VAL A 186 -16.21 -1.81 -11.03
CA VAL A 186 -17.24 -2.45 -11.85
C VAL A 186 -18.61 -2.54 -11.14
N PRO A 187 -18.75 -3.18 -9.97
CA PRO A 187 -20.04 -3.26 -9.28
C PRO A 187 -20.56 -1.88 -8.83
N THR A 188 -19.66 -0.94 -8.55
CA THR A 188 -20.02 0.44 -8.18
C THR A 188 -20.61 1.21 -9.37
N ALA A 189 -20.00 1.08 -10.55
CA ALA A 189 -20.51 1.66 -11.78
C ALA A 189 -21.85 1.03 -12.19
N MET A 190 -21.99 -0.29 -12.07
CA MET A 190 -23.27 -0.98 -12.32
C MET A 190 -24.39 -0.41 -11.45
N THR A 191 -24.18 -0.26 -10.14
CA THR A 191 -25.20 0.35 -9.28
C THR A 191 -25.53 1.77 -9.62
N PHE A 192 -24.52 2.55 -9.99
CA PHE A 192 -24.73 3.94 -10.33
C PHE A 192 -25.62 4.07 -11.57
N VAL A 193 -25.39 3.23 -12.59
CA VAL A 193 -26.25 3.14 -13.78
C VAL A 193 -27.66 2.67 -13.43
N GLU A 194 -27.81 1.64 -12.60
CA GLU A 194 -29.12 1.14 -12.15
C GLU A 194 -29.94 2.23 -11.45
N VAL A 195 -29.32 3.02 -10.57
CA VAL A 195 -29.97 4.13 -9.86
C VAL A 195 -30.38 5.25 -10.83
N ILE A 196 -29.52 5.60 -11.80
CA ILE A 196 -29.85 6.62 -12.81
C ILE A 196 -31.05 6.20 -13.66
N VAL A 197 -31.05 4.97 -14.15
CA VAL A 197 -32.14 4.44 -14.98
C VAL A 197 -33.46 4.39 -14.21
N ALA A 198 -33.42 3.93 -12.95
CA ALA A 198 -34.60 3.89 -12.09
C ALA A 198 -35.16 5.30 -11.80
N PHE A 199 -34.28 6.28 -11.59
CA PHE A 199 -34.68 7.67 -11.37
C PHE A 199 -35.33 8.30 -12.61
N ASP A 200 -34.77 8.04 -13.80
CA ASP A 200 -35.30 8.60 -15.06
C ASP A 200 -36.67 8.00 -15.41
N TRP A 201 -36.86 6.69 -15.19
CA TRP A 201 -38.16 6.03 -15.38
C TRP A 201 -39.23 6.54 -14.41
N GLY A 202 -38.86 6.81 -13.15
CA GLY A 202 -39.78 7.41 -12.18
C GLY A 202 -40.24 8.82 -12.56
N ARG A 203 -39.48 9.53 -13.41
CA ARG A 203 -39.80 10.90 -13.85
C ARG A 203 -40.72 10.94 -15.06
N THR A 204 -40.69 9.92 -15.92
CA THR A 204 -41.55 9.83 -17.12
C THR A 204 -42.92 9.20 -16.85
N ALA A 205 -43.10 8.54 -15.70
CA ALA A 205 -44.35 7.93 -15.28
C ALA A 205 -45.28 8.87 -14.46
N LEU A 206 -44.88 10.12 -14.24
CA LEU A 206 -45.62 11.19 -13.55
C LEU A 206 -46.07 12.26 -14.54
#